data_AF-A0A830BWL3-F1
#
_entry.id   AF-A0A830BWL3-F1
#
_cell.length_a   1.000
_cell.length_b   1.000
_cell.length_c   1.000
_cell.angle_alpha   90.00
_cell.angle_beta   90.00
_cell.angle_gamma   90.00
#
_symmetry.space_group_name_H-M   'P 1'
#
loop_
_entity.id
_entity.type
_entity.pdbx_description
1 polymer ?
#
loop_
_entity_poly.entity_id
_entity_poly.type
_entity_poly.pdbx_seq_one_letter_code
_entity_poly.pdbx_strand_id
1 'polypeptide(L)' 'MEDVKSACCGLGKYGGESGCLSTDMACEKSSAHIWWDLYNPTPAVNSVLADSAWSGQPLSSICRPITVQELLSTSS' A
#
# COMPACT_ATOMS: atom_id res chain seq x y z
N MET A 1 -4.90 0.65 -9.74
CA MET A 1 -4.11 1.81 -9.32
C MET A 1 -3.76 2.58 -10.57
N GLU A 2 -4.15 3.84 -10.63
CA GLU A 2 -4.07 4.70 -11.81
C GLU A 2 -3.14 5.88 -11.53
N ASP A 3 -3.26 6.51 -10.35
CA ASP A 3 -2.35 7.56 -9.90
C ASP A 3 -1.22 6.98 -9.04
N VAL A 4 -0.02 7.02 -9.60
CA VAL A 4 1.22 6.53 -8.97
C VAL A 4 2.06 7.66 -8.35
N LYS A 5 1.69 8.92 -8.58
CA LYS A 5 2.46 10.10 -8.20
C LYS A 5 1.82 10.88 -7.06
N SER A 6 0.51 11.09 -7.11
CA SER A 6 -0.20 11.92 -6.12
C SER A 6 -0.71 11.11 -4.94
N ALA A 7 -0.51 11.63 -3.74
CA ALA A 7 -1.14 11.14 -2.53
C ALA A 7 -2.65 11.46 -2.54
N CYS A 8 -3.45 10.54 -2.00
CA CYS A 8 -4.89 10.74 -1.87
C CYS A 8 -5.24 11.82 -0.83
N CYS A 9 -4.43 11.98 0.22
CA CYS A 9 -4.60 13.01 1.23
C CYS A 9 -3.25 13.63 1.62
N GLY A 10 -3.12 14.94 1.45
CA GLY A 10 -1.93 15.68 1.83
C GLY A 10 -1.87 17.05 1.16
N LEU A 11 -0.81 17.80 1.44
CA LEU A 11 -0.61 19.14 0.92
C LEU A 11 0.70 19.26 0.14
N GLY A 12 0.82 20.35 -0.61
CA GLY A 12 1.99 20.66 -1.42
C GLY A 12 2.08 19.80 -2.68
N LYS A 13 3.28 19.73 -3.27
CA LYS A 13 3.50 19.04 -4.54
C LYS A 13 3.12 17.56 -4.43
N TYR A 14 2.20 17.13 -5.29
CA TYR A 14 1.64 15.77 -5.32
C TYR A 14 1.00 15.32 -3.99
N GLY A 15 0.66 16.24 -3.07
CA GLY A 15 0.19 15.89 -1.72
C GLY A 15 1.27 15.28 -0.82
N GLY A 16 2.56 15.47 -1.15
CA GLY A 16 3.70 14.82 -0.50
C GLY A 16 4.57 15.73 0.37
N GLU A 17 4.15 16.97 0.66
CA GLU A 17 4.94 17.90 1.49
C GLU A 17 4.40 18.03 2.92
N SER A 18 3.13 17.74 3.16
CA SER A 18 2.56 17.58 4.50
C SER A 18 1.46 16.53 4.55
N GLY A 19 1.32 15.87 5.71
CA GLY A 19 0.36 14.80 5.91
C GLY A 19 -1.09 15.29 5.89
N CYS A 20 -2.01 14.34 5.94
CA CYS A 20 -3.44 14.59 6.01
C CYS A 20 -3.81 15.29 7.33
N LEU A 21 -4.42 16.48 7.28
CA LEU A 21 -4.84 17.23 8.49
C LEU A 21 -6.27 16.90 8.92
N SER A 22 -7.12 16.53 7.97
CA SER A 22 -8.50 16.05 8.17
C SER A 22 -8.84 15.05 7.07
N THR A 23 -9.72 14.10 7.37
CA THR A 23 -10.25 13.14 6.38
C THR A 23 -11.01 13.81 5.24
N ASP A 24 -11.53 15.03 5.44
CA ASP A 24 -12.24 15.80 4.40
C ASP A 24 -11.33 16.21 3.24
N MET A 25 -10.01 16.17 3.45
CA MET A 25 -9.01 16.45 2.42
C MET A 25 -8.72 15.23 1.53
N ALA A 26 -9.24 14.06 1.88
CA ALA A 26 -8.98 12.84 1.14
C ALA A 26 -9.69 12.87 -0.22
N CYS A 27 -9.02 12.30 -1.23
CA CYS A 27 -9.59 12.05 -2.53
C CYS A 27 -10.82 11.11 -2.46
N GLU A 28 -11.73 11.23 -3.42
CA GLU A 28 -12.96 10.42 -3.44
C GLU A 28 -12.69 8.91 -3.56
N LYS A 29 -11.62 8.52 -4.28
CA LYS A 29 -11.31 7.12 -4.60
C LYS A 29 -9.88 6.75 -4.25
N SER A 30 -9.63 6.51 -2.96
CA SER A 30 -8.30 6.12 -2.46
C SER A 30 -7.75 4.85 -3.13
N SER A 31 -8.60 3.91 -3.56
CA SER A 31 -8.17 2.70 -4.27
C SER A 31 -7.56 2.96 -5.66
N ALA A 32 -7.74 4.15 -6.22
CA ALA A 32 -7.10 4.56 -7.47
C ALA A 32 -5.65 5.05 -7.25
N HIS A 33 -5.27 5.39 -6.03
CA HIS A 33 -3.95 5.93 -5.69
C HIS A 33 -3.02 4.86 -5.09
N ILE A 34 -1.72 4.96 -5.37
CA ILE A 34 -0.71 4.19 -4.64
C ILE A 34 -0.51 4.77 -3.22
N TRP A 35 -0.42 6.09 -3.12
CA TRP A 35 -0.08 6.78 -1.88
C TRP A 35 -1.34 7.31 -1.19
N TRP A 36 -1.48 7.01 0.10
CA TRP A 36 -2.51 7.63 0.94
C TRP A 36 -2.07 9.02 1.36
N ASP A 37 -0.88 9.14 1.95
CA ASP A 37 -0.25 10.39 2.39
C ASP A 37 1.27 10.36 2.14
N LEU A 38 2.03 11.23 2.82
CA LEU A 38 3.48 11.41 2.66
C LEU A 38 4.30 10.12 2.51
N TYR A 39 3.99 9.10 3.32
CA TYR A 39 4.79 7.88 3.38
C TYR A 39 3.94 6.62 3.41
N ASN A 40 2.63 6.74 3.61
CA ASN A 40 1.76 5.59 3.75
C ASN A 40 1.15 5.19 2.40
N PRO A 41 1.19 3.89 2.04
CA PRO A 41 0.42 3.38 0.92
C PRO A 41 -1.08 3.36 1.24
N THR A 42 -1.92 3.32 0.20
CA THR A 42 -3.38 3.19 0.37
C THR A 42 -3.78 1.82 0.91
N PRO A 43 -4.98 1.68 1.50
CA PRO A 43 -5.49 0.37 1.92
C PRO A 43 -5.52 -0.68 0.79
N ALA A 44 -5.74 -0.24 -0.45
CA ALA A 44 -5.69 -1.10 -1.62
C ALA A 44 -4.27 -1.65 -1.87
N VAL A 45 -3.24 -0.81 -1.76
CA VAL A 45 -1.83 -1.26 -1.84
C VAL A 45 -1.50 -2.18 -0.66
N ASN A 46 -1.91 -1.84 0.57
CA ASN A 46 -1.69 -2.69 1.74
C ASN A 46 -2.28 -4.09 1.57
N SER A 47 -3.46 -4.20 0.94
CA SER A 47 -4.07 -5.51 0.65
C SER A 47 -3.21 -6.33 -0.32
N VAL A 48 -2.72 -5.71 -1.40
CA VAL A 48 -1.81 -6.36 -2.36
C VAL A 48 -0.50 -6.81 -1.69
N LEU A 49 0.07 -5.96 -0.84
CA LEU A 49 1.29 -6.29 -0.09
C LEU A 49 1.06 -7.44 0.88
N ALA A 50 -0.08 -7.47 1.56
CA ALA A 50 -0.44 -8.54 2.49
C ALA A 50 -0.62 -9.88 1.76
N ASP A 51 -1.36 -9.91 0.65
CA ASP A 51 -1.54 -11.12 -0.16
C ASP A 51 -0.20 -11.64 -0.70
N SER A 52 0.66 -10.71 -1.14
CA SER A 52 1.99 -11.01 -1.65
C SER A 52 2.92 -11.54 -0.56
N ALA A 53 2.83 -11.00 0.66
CA ALA A 53 3.60 -11.50 1.79
C ALA A 53 3.11 -12.88 2.26
N TRP A 54 1.80 -13.11 2.22
CA TRP A 54 1.18 -14.36 2.63
C TRP A 54 1.49 -15.50 1.66
N SER A 55 1.20 -15.31 0.38
CA SER A 55 1.20 -16.36 -0.65
C SER A 55 2.25 -16.21 -1.74
N GLY A 56 2.97 -15.08 -1.77
CA GLY A 56 3.91 -14.77 -2.86
C GLY A 56 3.25 -14.21 -4.12
N GLN A 57 1.94 -13.94 -4.10
CA GLN A 57 1.19 -13.39 -5.23
C GLN A 57 0.35 -12.17 -4.79
N PRO A 58 0.17 -11.15 -5.65
CA PRO A 58 0.67 -11.07 -7.04
C PRO A 58 2.14 -10.64 -7.16
N LEU A 59 2.76 -10.10 -6.10
CA LEU A 59 4.15 -9.65 -6.13
C LEU A 59 5.08 -10.73 -5.56
N SER A 60 5.81 -11.42 -6.43
CA SER A 60 6.77 -12.42 -5.99
C SER A 60 7.99 -11.78 -5.29
N SER A 61 8.61 -12.52 -4.38
CA SER A 61 9.85 -12.14 -3.69
C SER A 61 9.78 -10.91 -2.77
N ILE A 62 8.58 -10.45 -2.40
CA ILE A 62 8.39 -9.34 -1.45
C ILE A 62 8.66 -9.77 0.00
N CYS A 63 8.29 -11.00 0.34
CA CYS A 63 8.62 -11.65 1.60
C CYS A 63 9.82 -12.58 1.34
N ARG A 64 10.84 -12.49 2.19
CA ARG A 64 12.08 -13.27 2.07
C ARG A 64 12.48 -13.85 3.43
N PRO A 65 13.07 -15.05 3.47
CA PRO A 65 13.45 -15.90 2.32
C PRO A 65 12.29 -16.69 1.70
N ILE A 66 11.21 -16.90 2.44
CA ILE A 66 9.99 -17.62 2.01
C ILE A 66 8.75 -16.82 2.44
N THR A 67 7.61 -17.14 1.87
CA THR A 67 6.31 -16.56 2.22
C THR A 67 5.82 -17.03 3.60
N VAL A 68 4.84 -16.33 4.19
CA VAL A 68 4.25 -16.74 5.47
C VAL A 68 3.55 -18.10 5.34
N GLN A 69 2.87 -18.35 4.23
CA GLN A 69 2.20 -19.62 3.96
C GLN A 69 3.21 -20.79 3.87
N GLU A 70 4.34 -20.60 3.18
CA GLU A 70 5.42 -21.59 3.12
C GLU A 70 6.01 -21.85 4.51
N LEU A 71 6.24 -20.81 5.32
CA LEU A 71 6.76 -20.97 6.69
C LEU A 71 5.86 -21.89 7.53
N LEU A 72 4.55 -21.71 7.46
CA LEU A 72 3.59 -22.55 8.18
C LEU A 72 3.60 -24.01 7.69
N SER A 73 3.89 -24.24 6.41
CA SER A 73 3.98 -25.59 5.84
C SER A 73 5.23 -26.37 6.30
N THR A 74 6.27 -25.68 6.80
CA THR A 74 7.51 -26.33 7.29
C THR A 74 7.40 -26.89 8.71
N SER A 75 6.35 -26.54 9.43
CA SER A 75 6.13 -26.97 10.83
C SER A 75 5.32 -28.26 10.96
N SER A 76 5.22 -29.05 9.87
CA SER A 76 4.53 -30.35 9.83
C SER A 76 5.51 -31.52 9.97
#